data_AF-A0A498MD81-F1
#
_entry.id   AF-A0A498MD81-F1
#
_cell.length_a   1.000
_cell.length_b   1.000
_cell.length_c   1.000
_cell.angle_alpha   90.00
_cell.angle_beta   90.00
_cell.angle_gamma   90.00
#
_symmetry.space_group_name_H-M   'P 1'
#
loop_
_entity.id
_entity.type
_entity.pdbx_description
1 polymer ?
#
loop_
_entity_poly.entity_id
_entity_poly.type
_entity_poly.pdbx_seq_one_letter_code
_entity_poly.pdbx_strand_id
1 'polypeptide(L)'
;MELQSSRVCQNLLITVALLICFSAIFYTYYQPTVNWLKWPTICRSNSCSDICINALKMPNQMETVNHTCVVNFTSIRNLLTQTEPVTQTDPDTILLIWMWPFGAKFDLGICSSQFNIHGCRLTDNRDQFKSAHGVLFHHRDIREDDMPTLQRPSFQKWIWMNMESPSNSPPR
;
A
#
# COMPACT_ATOMS: atom_id res chain seq x y z
N MET A 1 -15.69 59.79 -4.60
CA MET A 1 -14.62 58.78 -4.70
C MET A 1 -14.65 57.72 -3.59
N GLU A 2 -15.26 57.98 -2.42
CA GLU A 2 -15.26 57.03 -1.29
C GLU A 2 -16.14 55.78 -1.47
N LEU A 3 -17.31 55.90 -2.12
CA LEU A 3 -18.23 54.78 -2.37
C LEU A 3 -17.67 53.70 -3.32
N GLN A 4 -16.74 54.07 -4.22
CA GLN A 4 -16.09 53.14 -5.14
C GLN A 4 -14.97 52.36 -4.45
N SER A 5 -14.27 52.99 -3.49
CA SER A 5 -13.23 52.37 -2.66
C SER A 5 -13.81 51.27 -1.74
N SER A 6 -14.96 51.54 -1.11
CA SER A 6 -15.64 50.57 -0.23
C SER A 6 -16.10 49.30 -0.97
N ARG A 7 -16.64 49.45 -2.18
CA ARG A 7 -17.14 48.32 -3.00
C ARG A 7 -16.00 47.45 -3.54
N VAL A 8 -14.87 48.07 -3.90
CA VAL A 8 -13.64 47.37 -4.29
C VAL A 8 -13.05 46.61 -3.11
N CYS A 9 -13.00 47.22 -1.93
CA CYS A 9 -12.54 46.56 -0.70
C CYS A 9 -13.43 45.35 -0.34
N GLN A 10 -14.75 45.51 -0.42
CA GLN A 10 -15.70 44.42 -0.17
C GLN A 10 -15.53 43.26 -1.15
N ASN A 11 -15.36 43.54 -2.45
CA ASN A 11 -15.13 42.51 -3.45
C ASN A 11 -13.78 41.79 -3.24
N LEU A 12 -12.75 42.52 -2.82
CA LEU A 12 -11.45 41.95 -2.47
C LEU A 12 -11.58 41.00 -1.26
N LEU A 13 -12.30 41.41 -0.22
CA LEU A 13 -12.54 40.58 0.97
C LEU A 13 -13.31 39.30 0.63
N ILE A 14 -14.35 39.39 -0.20
CA ILE A 14 -15.12 38.22 -0.65
C ILE A 14 -14.23 37.26 -1.46
N THR A 15 -13.39 37.80 -2.36
CA THR A 15 -12.50 36.98 -3.18
C THR A 15 -11.47 36.25 -2.32
N VAL A 16 -10.89 36.92 -1.34
CA VAL A 16 -9.94 36.31 -0.38
C VAL A 16 -10.64 35.22 0.45
N ALA A 17 -11.85 35.47 0.94
CA ALA A 17 -12.62 34.49 1.70
C ALA A 17 -12.90 33.22 0.86
N LEU A 18 -13.31 33.39 -0.41
CA LEU A 18 -13.56 32.26 -1.30
C LEU A 18 -12.31 31.43 -1.58
N LEU A 19 -11.15 32.07 -1.76
CA LEU A 19 -9.87 31.36 -1.95
C LEU A 19 -9.45 30.57 -0.70
N ILE A 20 -9.67 31.14 0.49
CA ILE A 20 -9.40 30.45 1.77
C ILE A 20 -10.32 29.23 1.91
N CYS A 21 -11.62 29.37 1.63
CA CYS A 21 -12.56 28.26 1.68
C CYS A 21 -12.20 27.15 0.68
N PHE A 22 -11.86 27.51 -0.56
CA PHE A 22 -11.51 26.54 -1.58
C PHE A 22 -10.23 25.77 -1.22
N SER A 23 -9.20 26.47 -0.72
CA SER A 23 -7.98 25.82 -0.25
C SER A 23 -8.22 24.89 0.95
N ALA A 24 -9.02 25.29 1.94
CA ALA A 24 -9.39 24.42 3.06
C ALA A 24 -10.13 23.15 2.60
N ILE A 25 -11.09 23.28 1.67
CA ILE A 25 -11.79 22.14 1.06
C ILE A 25 -10.80 21.24 0.31
N PHE A 26 -9.90 21.84 -0.47
CA PHE A 26 -8.86 21.10 -1.18
C PHE A 26 -7.95 20.32 -0.22
N TYR A 27 -7.44 20.94 0.86
CA TYR A 27 -6.57 20.27 1.83
C TYR A 27 -7.27 19.21 2.68
N THR A 28 -8.56 19.37 2.96
CA THR A 28 -9.33 18.39 3.71
C THR A 28 -9.71 17.18 2.85
N TYR A 29 -9.95 17.38 1.56
CA TYR A 29 -10.41 16.33 0.65
C TYR A 29 -9.27 15.62 -0.10
N TYR A 30 -8.32 16.39 -0.63
CA TYR A 30 -7.09 15.87 -1.19
C TYR A 30 -6.04 15.92 -0.09
N GLN A 31 -5.71 14.81 0.56
CA GLN A 31 -4.52 14.73 1.41
C GLN A 31 -3.27 14.90 0.54
N PRO A 32 -2.64 16.08 0.46
CA PRO A 32 -1.42 16.22 -0.31
C PRO A 32 -0.31 15.70 0.61
N THR A 33 0.52 14.79 0.12
CA THR A 33 1.76 14.43 0.81
C THR A 33 2.70 15.65 0.80
N VAL A 34 2.50 16.54 1.77
CA VAL A 34 3.31 17.74 1.98
C VAL A 34 4.65 17.34 2.57
N ASN A 35 5.56 16.87 1.72
CA ASN A 35 6.91 16.41 2.08
C ASN A 35 7.83 17.49 2.68
N TRP A 36 7.34 18.72 2.89
CA TRP A 36 8.14 19.90 3.25
C TRP A 36 8.04 20.31 4.73
N LEU A 37 7.14 19.72 5.52
CA LEU A 37 7.10 19.88 6.98
C LEU A 37 7.58 18.59 7.67
N LYS A 38 8.89 18.35 7.69
CA LYS A 38 9.48 17.37 8.62
C LYS A 38 9.46 17.98 10.02
N TRP A 39 8.37 17.77 10.75
CA TRP A 39 8.41 17.86 12.21
C TRP A 39 9.00 16.57 12.76
N PRO A 40 9.83 16.62 13.81
CA PRO A 40 10.23 15.42 14.52
C PRO A 40 9.00 14.90 15.25
N THR A 41 8.32 13.92 14.66
CA THR A 41 7.29 13.15 15.35
C THR A 41 8.00 12.36 16.44
N ILE A 42 7.95 12.86 17.67
CA ILE A 42 8.27 12.07 18.85
C ILE A 42 7.23 10.95 18.88
N CYS A 43 7.64 9.74 18.49
CA CYS A 43 6.79 8.58 18.44
C CYS A 43 6.36 8.19 19.86
N ARG A 44 5.07 8.36 20.16
CA ARG A 44 4.44 7.66 21.28
C ARG A 44 4.39 6.17 20.90
N SER A 45 4.88 5.35 21.81
CA SER A 45 5.18 3.93 21.69
C SER A 45 4.13 3.06 20.96
N ASN A 46 4.63 2.11 20.16
CA ASN A 46 4.05 0.80 19.79
C ASN A 46 3.60 0.57 18.33
N SER A 47 4.04 1.36 17.35
CA SER A 47 3.94 0.94 15.94
C SER A 47 5.17 1.38 15.16
N CYS A 48 5.91 0.42 14.61
CA CYS A 48 7.03 0.70 13.72
C CYS A 48 6.49 1.18 12.37
N SER A 49 6.64 2.47 12.08
CA SER A 49 6.44 3.04 10.75
C SER A 49 7.64 2.71 9.85
N ASP A 50 7.38 2.56 8.54
CA ASP A 50 8.35 2.23 7.47
C ASP A 50 9.62 3.11 7.46
N ILE A 51 9.55 4.30 8.06
CA ILE A 51 10.69 5.22 8.23
C ILE A 51 11.80 4.57 9.06
N CYS A 52 11.45 3.77 10.08
CA CYS A 52 12.41 3.09 10.95
C CYS A 52 13.10 1.92 10.22
N ILE A 53 12.37 1.19 9.38
CA ILE A 53 12.90 0.12 8.52
C ILE A 53 13.92 0.70 7.53
N ASN A 54 13.65 1.88 6.96
CA ASN A 54 14.54 2.53 6.02
C ASN A 54 15.81 3.08 6.68
N ALA A 55 15.74 3.53 7.94
CA ALA A 55 16.92 3.94 8.71
C ALA A 55 17.88 2.76 9.01
N LEU A 56 17.35 1.54 9.18
CA LEU A 56 18.15 0.33 9.38
C LEU A 56 18.89 -0.14 8.11
N LYS A 57 18.52 0.37 6.92
CA LYS A 57 19.15 0.01 5.63
C LYS A 57 20.36 0.89 5.27
N MET A 58 20.73 1.88 6.09
CA MET A 58 21.91 2.73 5.84
C MET A 58 23.18 2.15 6.51
N PRO A 59 24.27 1.85 5.78
CA PRO A 59 25.32 1.00 6.32
C PRO A 59 26.28 1.62 7.35
N ASN A 60 26.29 2.93 7.66
CA ASN A 60 27.42 3.48 8.44
C ASN A 60 27.17 4.83 9.15
N GLN A 61 26.15 4.94 10.01
CA GLN A 61 26.16 6.01 11.03
C GLN A 61 25.79 5.46 12.41
N MET A 62 26.80 5.31 13.26
CA MET A 62 26.60 5.25 14.71
C MET A 62 26.36 6.68 15.18
N GLU A 63 25.12 7.04 15.49
CA GLU A 63 24.83 8.29 16.17
C GLU A 63 24.41 7.97 17.62
N THR A 64 25.28 8.30 18.57
CA THR A 64 24.98 8.27 20.00
C THR A 64 24.07 9.45 20.34
N VAL A 65 22.78 9.18 20.43
CA VAL A 65 21.79 10.10 21.01
C VAL A 65 21.57 9.72 22.47
N ASN A 66 22.00 10.56 23.40
CA ASN A 66 22.07 10.25 24.84
C ASN A 66 20.73 10.12 25.60
N HIS A 67 19.61 9.87 24.91
CA HIS A 67 18.32 9.55 25.57
C HIS A 67 17.50 8.48 24.82
N THR A 68 18.14 7.59 24.07
CA THR A 68 17.46 6.50 23.35
C THR A 68 17.94 5.14 23.81
N CYS A 69 17.02 4.17 23.82
CA CYS A 69 17.31 2.76 24.08
C CYS A 69 18.49 2.33 23.21
N VAL A 70 19.56 1.83 23.83
CA VAL A 70 20.70 1.29 23.10
C VAL A 70 20.27 -0.04 22.49
N VAL A 71 20.03 -0.03 21.18
CA VAL A 71 19.73 -1.25 20.44
C VAL A 71 21.06 -1.92 20.12
N ASN A 72 21.30 -3.12 20.65
CA ASN A 72 22.50 -3.89 20.31
C ASN A 72 22.37 -4.44 18.89
N PHE A 73 22.91 -3.69 17.92
CA PHE A 73 22.90 -4.04 16.50
C PHE A 73 23.53 -5.41 16.22
N THR A 74 24.37 -5.95 17.11
CA THR A 74 24.92 -7.30 16.98
C THR A 74 23.85 -8.37 17.18
N SER A 75 22.93 -8.18 18.14
CA SER A 75 21.79 -9.09 18.33
C SER A 75 20.78 -8.99 17.18
N ILE A 76 20.54 -7.78 16.65
CA ILE A 76 19.69 -7.60 15.47
C ILE A 76 20.32 -8.20 14.24
N ARG A 77 21.63 -7.99 14.03
CA ARG A 77 22.35 -8.61 12.90
C ARG A 77 22.26 -10.12 13.00
N ASN A 78 22.48 -10.71 14.18
CA ASN A 78 22.34 -12.14 14.40
C ASN A 78 20.91 -12.66 14.14
N LEU A 79 19.88 -11.89 14.49
CA LEU A 79 18.47 -12.21 14.21
C LEU A 79 18.11 -12.07 12.72
N LEU A 80 18.65 -11.06 12.03
CA LEU A 80 18.48 -10.85 10.59
C LEU A 80 19.26 -11.88 9.77
N THR A 81 20.45 -12.29 10.23
CA THR A 81 21.24 -13.38 9.62
C THR A 81 20.71 -14.78 9.97
N GLN A 82 19.81 -14.90 10.94
CA GLN A 82 19.03 -16.11 11.19
C GLN A 82 17.84 -16.27 10.23
N THR A 83 17.59 -15.28 9.37
CA THR A 83 16.87 -15.57 8.12
C THR A 83 17.87 -16.30 7.24
N GLU A 84 17.96 -17.62 7.43
CA GLU A 84 18.61 -18.53 6.49
C GLU A 84 18.31 -18.05 5.07
N PRO A 85 19.31 -17.89 4.18
CA PRO A 85 19.02 -17.70 2.78
C PRO A 85 18.16 -18.91 2.40
N VAL A 86 16.89 -18.65 2.09
CA VAL A 86 15.95 -19.67 1.67
C VAL A 86 16.45 -20.21 0.33
N THR A 87 17.42 -21.12 0.38
CA THR A 87 17.62 -22.17 -0.61
C THR A 87 16.56 -23.24 -0.36
N GLN A 88 15.28 -22.83 -0.31
CA GLN A 88 14.19 -23.78 -0.45
C GLN A 88 13.95 -23.94 -1.95
N THR A 89 14.34 -25.10 -2.47
CA THR A 89 13.69 -25.72 -3.62
C THR A 89 12.24 -26.11 -3.28
N ASP A 90 11.50 -25.22 -2.62
CA ASP A 90 10.06 -25.38 -2.49
C ASP A 90 9.44 -24.95 -3.82
N PRO A 91 8.50 -25.71 -4.36
CA PRO A 91 7.86 -25.39 -5.63
C PRO A 91 7.15 -24.04 -5.51
N ASP A 92 7.34 -23.19 -6.53
CA ASP A 92 6.70 -21.87 -6.57
C ASP A 92 5.17 -21.99 -6.42
N THR A 93 4.62 -21.28 -5.44
CA THR A 93 3.18 -21.10 -5.29
C THR A 93 2.69 -20.15 -6.39
N ILE A 94 2.11 -20.72 -7.44
CA ILE A 94 1.46 -19.98 -8.53
C ILE A 94 0.09 -19.45 -8.09
N LEU A 95 -0.08 -18.13 -8.13
CA LEU A 95 -1.37 -17.45 -7.97
C LEU A 95 -1.79 -16.84 -9.32
N LEU A 96 -2.92 -17.30 -9.84
CA LEU A 96 -3.55 -16.78 -11.05
C LEU A 96 -4.50 -15.64 -10.71
N ILE A 97 -4.23 -14.45 -11.22
CA ILE A 97 -5.16 -13.32 -11.15
C ILE A 97 -6.25 -13.57 -12.18
N TRP A 98 -7.45 -13.94 -11.71
CA TRP A 98 -8.56 -14.19 -12.62
C TRP A 98 -9.19 -12.88 -13.09
N MET A 99 -9.39 -11.92 -12.20
CA MET A 99 -9.88 -10.60 -12.59
C MET A 99 -8.98 -9.56 -11.96
N TRP A 100 -8.44 -8.70 -12.81
CA TRP A 100 -7.60 -7.59 -12.36
C TRP A 100 -8.46 -6.62 -11.54
N PRO A 101 -8.07 -6.30 -10.30
CA PRO A 101 -8.85 -5.42 -9.45
C PRO A 101 -9.03 -4.06 -10.11
N PHE A 102 -10.28 -3.66 -10.30
CA PHE A 102 -10.66 -2.40 -10.96
C PHE A 102 -10.12 -2.27 -12.39
N GLY A 103 -9.82 -3.39 -13.05
CA GLY A 103 -9.18 -3.43 -14.37
C GLY A 103 -7.72 -2.94 -14.38
N ALA A 104 -7.14 -2.63 -13.22
CA ALA A 104 -5.79 -2.10 -13.12
C ALA A 104 -4.76 -3.23 -13.09
N LYS A 105 -3.82 -3.19 -14.04
CA LYS A 105 -2.68 -4.12 -14.08
C LYS A 105 -1.50 -3.60 -13.28
N PHE A 106 -0.76 -4.50 -12.65
CA PHE A 106 0.45 -4.21 -11.90
C PHE A 106 1.53 -5.26 -12.18
N ASP A 107 2.76 -4.97 -11.76
CA ASP A 107 3.90 -5.89 -11.92
C ASP A 107 3.67 -7.17 -11.12
N LEU A 108 3.80 -8.32 -11.79
CA LEU A 108 3.60 -9.64 -11.22
C LEU A 108 4.82 -10.12 -10.40
N GLY A 109 5.97 -9.46 -10.55
CA GLY A 109 7.22 -9.75 -9.83
C GLY A 109 7.32 -9.14 -8.43
N ILE A 110 6.21 -8.66 -7.86
CA ILE A 110 6.20 -7.89 -6.61
C ILE A 110 6.32 -8.71 -5.32
N CYS A 111 6.08 -10.04 -5.35
CA CYS A 111 6.07 -10.86 -4.13
C CYS A 111 7.38 -10.70 -3.33
N SER A 112 8.53 -10.83 -4.00
CA SER A 112 9.85 -10.78 -3.34
C SER A 112 10.31 -9.35 -3.11
N SER A 113 10.12 -8.46 -4.08
CA SER A 113 10.64 -7.08 -4.05
C SER A 113 9.91 -6.16 -3.08
N GLN A 114 8.58 -6.33 -2.91
CA GLN A 114 7.77 -5.49 -2.02
C GLN A 114 7.45 -6.15 -0.69
N PHE A 115 7.22 -7.47 -0.68
CA PHE A 115 6.71 -8.16 0.51
C PHE A 115 7.71 -9.12 1.15
N ASN A 116 8.92 -9.27 0.58
CA ASN A 116 9.93 -10.23 1.02
C ASN A 116 9.38 -11.68 1.10
N ILE A 117 8.45 -12.01 0.20
CA ILE A 117 7.86 -13.35 0.08
C ILE A 117 8.57 -14.08 -1.07
N HIS A 118 9.24 -15.18 -0.74
CA HIS A 118 9.89 -16.07 -1.71
C HIS A 118 8.99 -17.26 -2.07
N GLY A 119 9.26 -17.94 -3.18
CA GLY A 119 8.45 -19.07 -3.66
C GLY A 119 7.04 -18.68 -4.10
N CYS A 120 6.84 -17.45 -4.58
CA CYS A 120 5.56 -16.88 -4.99
C CYS A 120 5.64 -16.40 -6.43
N ARG A 121 4.69 -16.82 -7.27
CA ARG A 121 4.59 -16.38 -8.65
C ARG A 121 3.17 -15.94 -8.99
N LEU A 122 2.99 -14.65 -9.25
CA LEU A 122 1.74 -14.13 -9.80
C LEU A 122 1.73 -14.31 -11.33
N THR A 123 0.56 -14.59 -11.89
CA THR A 123 0.35 -14.73 -13.34
C THR A 123 -1.05 -14.26 -13.70
N ASP A 124 -1.25 -13.67 -14.88
CA ASP A 124 -2.57 -13.43 -15.49
C ASP A 124 -2.85 -14.36 -16.67
N ASN A 125 -1.98 -15.37 -16.89
CA ASN A 125 -2.16 -16.35 -17.95
C ASN A 125 -3.21 -17.40 -17.56
N ARG A 126 -4.40 -17.29 -18.18
CA ARG A 126 -5.55 -18.21 -18.05
C ARG A 126 -5.20 -19.68 -18.27
N ASP A 127 -4.25 -19.97 -19.15
CA ASP A 127 -3.87 -21.35 -19.49
C ASP A 127 -3.25 -22.09 -18.29
N GLN A 128 -2.73 -21.34 -17.32
CA GLN A 128 -2.16 -21.88 -16.09
C GLN A 128 -3.22 -22.20 -15.03
N PHE A 129 -4.52 -22.08 -15.33
CA PHE A 129 -5.59 -22.42 -14.40
C PHE A 129 -5.45 -23.83 -13.82
N LYS A 130 -5.08 -24.85 -14.60
CA LYS A 130 -4.94 -26.22 -14.07
C LYS A 130 -3.73 -26.41 -13.16
N SER A 131 -2.70 -25.57 -13.29
CA SER A 131 -1.46 -25.63 -12.52
C SER A 131 -1.41 -24.63 -11.36
N ALA A 132 -2.31 -23.64 -11.35
CA ALA A 132 -2.32 -22.60 -10.32
C ALA A 132 -2.80 -23.16 -8.99
N HIS A 133 -2.06 -22.87 -7.91
CA HIS A 133 -2.44 -23.25 -6.55
C HIS A 133 -3.56 -22.35 -6.01
N GLY A 134 -3.58 -21.09 -6.45
CA GLY A 134 -4.62 -20.12 -6.10
C GLY A 134 -5.17 -19.39 -7.31
N VAL A 135 -6.46 -19.07 -7.30
CA VAL A 135 -7.11 -18.23 -8.31
C VAL A 135 -7.78 -17.06 -7.60
N LEU A 136 -7.38 -15.84 -7.96
CA LEU A 136 -7.84 -14.59 -7.34
C LEU A 136 -9.01 -14.00 -8.11
N PHE A 137 -10.11 -13.75 -7.41
CA PHE A 137 -11.30 -13.09 -7.93
C PHE A 137 -11.50 -11.78 -7.18
N HIS A 138 -11.39 -10.64 -7.87
CA HIS A 138 -11.74 -9.36 -7.26
C HIS A 138 -13.26 -9.19 -7.22
N HIS A 139 -13.81 -8.87 -6.05
CA HIS A 139 -15.24 -8.88 -5.76
C HIS A 139 -16.09 -8.06 -6.74
N ARG A 140 -15.65 -6.85 -7.08
CA ARG A 140 -16.40 -5.96 -7.98
C ARG A 140 -16.35 -6.36 -9.44
N ASP A 141 -15.32 -7.11 -9.82
CA ASP A 141 -15.09 -7.47 -11.21
C ASP A 141 -15.67 -8.84 -11.56
N ILE A 142 -16.24 -9.57 -10.58
CA ILE A 142 -16.89 -10.87 -10.83
C ILE A 142 -18.05 -10.70 -11.79
N ARG A 143 -17.93 -11.37 -12.94
CA ARG A 143 -18.98 -11.47 -13.95
C ARG A 143 -19.32 -12.92 -14.20
N GLU A 144 -20.61 -13.24 -14.28
CA GLU A 144 -21.08 -14.62 -14.47
C GLU A 144 -20.59 -15.23 -15.80
N ASP A 145 -20.41 -14.41 -16.84
CA ASP A 145 -19.97 -14.83 -18.18
C ASP A 145 -18.46 -15.10 -18.30
N ASP A 146 -17.64 -14.57 -17.38
CA ASP A 146 -16.18 -14.72 -17.38
C ASP A 146 -15.71 -15.61 -16.22
N MET A 147 -16.52 -16.59 -15.79
CA MET A 147 -16.11 -17.56 -14.76
C MET A 147 -15.34 -18.75 -15.36
N PRO A 148 -14.38 -19.36 -14.63
CA PRO A 148 -13.70 -20.56 -15.10
C PRO A 148 -14.70 -21.70 -15.27
N THR A 149 -14.79 -22.22 -16.50
CA THR A 149 -15.64 -23.38 -16.85
C THR A 149 -14.93 -24.72 -16.66
N LEU A 150 -13.60 -24.69 -16.55
CA LEU A 150 -12.77 -25.86 -16.32
C LEU A 150 -13.01 -26.45 -14.92
N GLN A 151 -12.96 -27.77 -14.81
CA GLN A 151 -13.04 -28.44 -13.51
C GLN A 151 -11.91 -27.98 -12.60
N ARG A 152 -12.28 -27.51 -11.41
CA ARG A 152 -11.33 -27.04 -10.39
C ARG A 152 -10.49 -28.22 -9.86
N PRO A 153 -9.15 -28.17 -9.96
CA PRO A 153 -8.28 -29.15 -9.30
C PRO A 153 -8.49 -29.16 -7.78
N SER A 154 -8.35 -30.32 -7.13
CA SER A 154 -8.61 -30.46 -5.69
C SER A 154 -7.66 -29.65 -4.81
N PHE A 155 -6.42 -29.43 -5.26
CA PHE A 155 -5.42 -28.62 -4.55
C PHE A 155 -5.62 -27.11 -4.71
N GLN A 156 -6.40 -26.68 -5.70
CA GLN A 156 -6.54 -25.28 -6.06
C GLN A 156 -7.53 -24.55 -5.13
N LYS A 157 -7.08 -23.44 -4.57
CA LYS A 157 -7.89 -22.54 -3.74
C LYS A 157 -8.43 -21.38 -4.56
N TRP A 158 -9.71 -21.05 -4.39
CA TRP A 158 -10.28 -19.84 -4.95
C TRP A 158 -10.30 -18.77 -3.86
N ILE A 159 -9.67 -17.64 -4.13
CA ILE A 159 -9.55 -16.52 -3.21
C ILE A 159 -10.47 -15.42 -3.72
N TRP A 160 -11.53 -15.17 -2.96
CA TRP A 160 -12.40 -14.03 -3.19
C TRP A 160 -11.87 -12.83 -2.41
N MET A 161 -11.43 -11.79 -3.11
CA MET A 161 -10.83 -10.61 -2.52
C MET A 161 -11.77 -9.41 -2.65
N ASN A 162 -12.03 -8.73 -1.54
CA ASN A 162 -12.71 -7.43 -1.52
C ASN A 162 -11.70 -6.35 -1.10
N MET A 163 -11.38 -5.44 -2.01
CA MET A 163 -10.49 -4.29 -1.73
C MET A 163 -11.27 -3.03 -1.33
N GLU A 164 -12.58 -3.14 -1.16
CA GLU A 164 -13.41 -2.00 -0.82
C GLU A 164 -13.62 -1.85 0.68
N SER A 165 -13.85 -0.60 1.10
CA SER A 165 -14.17 -0.31 2.49
C SER A 165 -15.54 -0.88 2.87
N PRO A 166 -15.80 -1.10 4.19
CA PRO A 166 -17.10 -1.59 4.66
C PRO A 166 -18.28 -0.75 4.15
N SER A 167 -18.12 0.58 4.09
CA SER A 167 -19.15 1.50 3.59
C SER A 167 -19.45 1.34 2.09
N ASN A 168 -18.51 0.80 1.31
CA ASN A 168 -18.66 0.56 -0.13
C ASN A 168 -19.01 -0.91 -0.45
N SER A 169 -19.16 -1.75 0.57
CA SER A 169 -19.49 -3.18 0.44
C SER A 169 -20.80 -3.53 1.16
N PRO A 170 -21.95 -2.92 0.79
CA PRO A 170 -23.20 -3.24 1.44
C PRO A 170 -23.56 -4.72 1.20
N PRO A 171 -24.15 -5.41 2.19
CA PRO A 171 -24.64 -6.76 2.00
C PRO A 171 -25.67 -6.76 0.85
N ARG A 172 -25.49 -7.69 -0.08
CA ARG A 172 -26.38 -7.88 -1.22
C ARG A 172 -27.55 -8.78 -0.83
#